data_AF-M4WX24-F1
#
_entry.id   AF-M4WX24-F1
#
_cell.length_a   1.000
_cell.length_b   1.000
_cell.length_c   1.000
_cell.angle_alpha   90.00
_cell.angle_beta   90.00
_cell.angle_gamma   90.00
#
_symmetry.space_group_name_H-M   'P 1'
#
loop_
_entity.id
_entity.type
_entity.pdbx_description
1 polymer ?
#
loop_
_entity_poly.entity_id
_entity_poly.type
_entity_poly.pdbx_seq_one_letter_code
_entity_poly.pdbx_strand_id
1 'polypeptide(L)'
;MILHYDLYHGTDYFLRCMQRFLKASVIHTGGIHLFELKRLHKLFIEGASIHPDKNSVALFLELLANSPSRAATYHEFNVNTYIKGRDEDSMMLVGSNGVILPVTSSILIDFVSLNLGENYLFSFKEEDRAEISKRIIFSQIPASYIDDALSYFTGADFDFFSYNLASLLALDNKNPVPDKALERIIRDYHRMLVIYRQRLVMDNPTAYSSDPYDLEYMSPEFCDLVISQHRRKFVLGNHSGFLGEIIKKTSSAKISKICNFLLNGLSKEGVPMPQYIPDHIESWMRNDAYVRKEKIDLSIFDRRAS
;
A
#
# COMPACT_ATOMS: atom_id res chain seq x y z
N MET A 1 -10.06 -18.51 13.58
CA MET A 1 -10.54 -19.88 13.92
C MET A 1 -9.56 -20.96 13.47
N ILE A 2 -9.18 -21.05 12.18
CA ILE A 2 -8.25 -22.09 11.69
C ILE A 2 -6.83 -21.97 12.29
N LEU A 3 -6.24 -20.77 12.30
CA LEU A 3 -4.92 -20.54 12.91
C LEU A 3 -4.90 -20.96 14.39
N HIS A 4 -5.92 -20.58 15.16
CA HIS A 4 -6.01 -20.94 16.58
C HIS A 4 -6.08 -22.46 16.79
N TYR A 5 -6.79 -23.17 15.91
CA TYR A 5 -6.83 -24.62 15.91
C TYR A 5 -5.43 -25.22 15.66
N ASP A 6 -4.70 -24.71 14.65
CA ASP A 6 -3.33 -25.15 14.36
C ASP A 6 -2.37 -24.85 15.51
N LEU A 7 -2.49 -23.69 16.18
CA LEU A 7 -1.68 -23.35 17.35
C LEU A 7 -1.90 -24.31 18.52
N TYR A 8 -3.14 -24.75 18.74
CA TYR A 8 -3.50 -25.64 19.85
C TYR A 8 -3.20 -27.12 19.55
N HIS A 9 -3.43 -27.56 18.32
CA HIS A 9 -3.32 -28.97 17.93
C HIS A 9 -2.04 -29.32 17.15
N GLY A 10 -1.23 -28.33 16.77
CA GLY A 10 0.00 -28.56 15.99
C GLY A 10 -0.26 -29.02 14.56
N THR A 11 -1.40 -28.66 13.97
CA THR A 11 -1.78 -29.00 12.60
C THR A 11 -1.27 -27.96 11.59
N ASP A 12 -1.48 -28.21 10.29
CA ASP A 12 -0.99 -27.37 9.18
C ASP A 12 -2.12 -26.81 8.28
N TYR A 13 -3.36 -26.79 8.76
CA TYR A 13 -4.53 -26.41 7.96
C TYR A 13 -4.46 -24.95 7.50
N PHE A 14 -4.03 -24.05 8.37
CA PHE A 14 -3.78 -22.64 8.07
C PHE A 14 -2.75 -22.50 6.95
N LEU A 15 -1.61 -23.18 7.04
CA LEU A 15 -0.57 -23.12 6.02
C LEU A 15 -1.06 -23.64 4.67
N ARG A 16 -1.88 -24.71 4.66
CA ARG A 16 -2.51 -25.23 3.44
C ARG A 16 -3.50 -24.24 2.84
N CYS A 17 -4.32 -23.59 3.67
CA CYS A 17 -5.26 -22.56 3.23
C CYS A 17 -4.52 -21.36 2.63
N MET A 18 -3.50 -20.84 3.32
CA MET A 18 -2.62 -19.77 2.85
C MET A 18 -1.98 -20.14 1.50
N GLN A 19 -1.43 -21.35 1.39
CA GLN A 19 -0.80 -21.82 0.16
C GLN A 19 -1.76 -21.89 -1.02
N ARG A 20 -2.96 -22.45 -0.81
CA ARG A 20 -4.00 -22.50 -1.84
C ARG A 20 -4.40 -21.10 -2.27
N PHE A 21 -4.62 -20.21 -1.32
CA PHE A 21 -5.01 -18.82 -1.60
C PHE A 21 -3.93 -18.08 -2.41
N LEU A 22 -2.68 -18.07 -1.94
CA LEU A 22 -1.60 -17.33 -2.58
C LEU A 22 -1.30 -17.84 -4.00
N LYS A 23 -1.54 -19.15 -4.27
CA LYS A 23 -1.39 -19.74 -5.61
C LYS A 23 -2.58 -19.49 -6.55
N ALA A 24 -3.80 -19.43 -6.02
CA ALA A 24 -5.03 -19.39 -6.83
C ALA A 24 -5.72 -18.03 -6.87
N SER A 25 -5.26 -17.06 -6.08
CA SER A 25 -5.90 -15.73 -6.00
C SER A 25 -5.98 -15.02 -7.35
N VAL A 26 -7.18 -14.54 -7.68
CA VAL A 26 -7.47 -13.64 -8.80
C VAL A 26 -7.61 -12.23 -8.23
N ILE A 27 -6.96 -11.23 -8.83
CA ILE A 27 -7.10 -9.84 -8.40
C ILE A 27 -8.12 -9.14 -9.30
N HIS A 28 -9.14 -8.56 -8.65
CA HIS A 28 -9.92 -7.47 -9.23
C HIS A 28 -9.39 -6.14 -8.66
N THR A 29 -8.92 -5.26 -9.54
CA THR A 29 -8.42 -3.93 -9.17
C THR A 29 -9.58 -2.94 -9.03
N GLY A 30 -9.44 -1.96 -8.12
CA GLY A 30 -10.32 -0.78 -8.08
C GLY A 30 -11.54 -0.82 -7.16
N GLY A 31 -11.69 -1.81 -6.26
CA GLY A 31 -12.81 -1.87 -5.30
C GLY A 31 -12.41 -2.39 -3.91
N ILE A 32 -13.42 -2.67 -3.06
CA ILE A 32 -13.22 -3.21 -1.69
C ILE A 32 -12.40 -4.49 -1.66
N HIS A 33 -12.38 -5.26 -2.76
CA HIS A 33 -11.61 -6.49 -2.86
C HIS A 33 -10.10 -6.30 -2.58
N LEU A 34 -9.47 -5.22 -3.07
CA LEU A 34 -8.05 -4.99 -2.78
C LEU A 34 -7.81 -4.63 -1.30
N PHE A 35 -8.78 -3.92 -0.70
CA PHE A 35 -8.81 -3.56 0.70
C PHE A 35 -8.90 -4.82 1.59
N GLU A 36 -9.80 -5.74 1.26
CA GLU A 36 -9.95 -7.06 1.91
C GLU A 36 -8.71 -7.93 1.73
N LEU A 37 -8.12 -7.93 0.52
CA LEU A 37 -6.88 -8.66 0.24
C LEU A 37 -5.74 -8.17 1.13
N LYS A 38 -5.56 -6.85 1.32
CA LYS A 38 -4.49 -6.33 2.17
C LYS A 38 -4.63 -6.84 3.62
N ARG A 39 -5.84 -6.82 4.18
CA ARG A 39 -6.11 -7.42 5.51
C ARG A 39 -5.85 -8.92 5.54
N LEU A 40 -6.29 -9.67 4.53
CA LEU A 40 -6.06 -11.11 4.48
C LEU A 40 -4.56 -11.45 4.41
N HIS A 41 -3.79 -10.70 3.62
CA HIS A 41 -2.34 -10.85 3.55
C HIS A 41 -1.67 -10.53 4.89
N LYS A 42 -2.15 -9.52 5.63
CA LYS A 42 -1.69 -9.26 7.00
C LYS A 42 -1.97 -10.43 7.94
N LEU A 43 -3.16 -11.03 7.87
CA LEU A 43 -3.48 -12.23 8.65
C LEU A 43 -2.55 -13.42 8.30
N PHE A 44 -2.15 -13.55 7.04
CA PHE A 44 -1.15 -14.54 6.63
C PHE A 44 0.24 -14.25 7.20
N ILE A 45 0.67 -12.99 7.19
CA ILE A 45 1.93 -12.55 7.81
C ILE A 45 1.95 -12.89 9.30
N GLU A 46 0.92 -12.48 10.03
CA GLU A 46 0.80 -12.72 11.48
C GLU A 46 0.75 -14.21 11.78
N GLY A 47 -0.11 -14.94 11.05
CA GLY A 47 -0.26 -16.37 11.26
C GLY A 47 1.00 -17.16 10.93
N ALA A 48 1.72 -16.82 9.85
CA ALA A 48 3.00 -17.43 9.54
C ALA A 48 4.06 -17.12 10.62
N SER A 49 4.05 -15.91 11.19
CA SER A 49 5.01 -15.50 12.22
C SER A 49 4.87 -16.29 13.52
N ILE A 50 3.64 -16.63 13.91
CA ILE A 50 3.35 -17.32 15.17
C ILE A 50 3.14 -18.84 15.02
N HIS A 51 3.18 -19.36 13.80
CA HIS A 51 2.92 -20.77 13.54
C HIS A 51 4.02 -21.67 14.15
N PRO A 52 3.69 -22.85 14.72
CA PRO A 52 4.66 -23.77 15.29
C PRO A 52 5.65 -24.34 14.25
N ASP A 53 5.19 -24.49 13.00
CA ASP A 53 6.06 -24.88 11.88
C ASP A 53 7.15 -23.84 11.69
N LYS A 54 8.37 -24.35 11.73
CA LYS A 54 9.62 -23.61 11.69
C LYS A 54 9.91 -23.04 10.29
N ASN A 55 9.21 -23.53 9.27
CA ASN A 55 9.34 -23.12 7.86
C ASN A 55 8.18 -22.23 7.40
N SER A 56 7.22 -21.95 8.26
CA SER A 56 6.01 -21.17 7.95
C SER A 56 6.31 -19.82 7.30
N VAL A 57 7.28 -19.08 7.85
CA VAL A 57 7.75 -17.79 7.31
C VAL A 57 8.38 -17.94 5.93
N ALA A 58 9.32 -18.89 5.77
CA ALA A 58 9.98 -19.15 4.50
C ALA A 58 8.97 -19.55 3.41
N LEU A 59 8.03 -20.43 3.76
CA LEU A 59 6.92 -20.83 2.89
C LEU A 59 6.05 -19.64 2.49
N PHE A 60 5.64 -18.81 3.46
CA PHE A 60 4.85 -17.61 3.18
C PHE A 60 5.56 -16.67 2.20
N LEU A 61 6.83 -16.34 2.45
CA LEU A 61 7.58 -15.40 1.61
C LEU A 61 7.84 -15.96 0.20
N GLU A 62 8.10 -17.25 0.06
CA GLU A 62 8.22 -17.88 -1.25
C GLU A 62 6.91 -17.84 -2.03
N LEU A 63 5.79 -18.10 -1.35
CA LEU A 63 4.46 -18.03 -1.97
C LEU A 63 4.08 -16.59 -2.32
N LEU A 64 4.34 -15.63 -1.43
CA LEU A 64 4.09 -14.21 -1.66
C LEU A 64 4.86 -13.72 -2.88
N ALA A 65 6.15 -14.07 -3.00
CA ALA A 65 6.98 -13.68 -4.14
C ALA A 65 6.38 -14.11 -5.49
N ASN A 66 5.66 -15.23 -5.52
CA ASN A 66 5.06 -15.76 -6.74
C ASN A 66 3.55 -15.49 -6.85
N SER A 67 2.93 -14.93 -5.82
CA SER A 67 1.49 -14.72 -5.79
C SER A 67 1.09 -13.64 -6.79
N PRO A 68 -0.03 -13.85 -7.53
CA PRO A 68 -0.67 -12.78 -8.30
C PRO A 68 -1.07 -11.63 -7.37
N SER A 69 -1.64 -11.93 -6.19
CA SER A 69 -2.17 -10.93 -5.24
C SER A 69 -1.14 -10.18 -4.40
N ARG A 70 0.16 -10.41 -4.58
CA ARG A 70 1.22 -9.78 -3.77
C ARG A 70 1.23 -8.25 -3.82
N ALA A 71 0.74 -7.66 -4.91
CA ALA A 71 0.63 -6.21 -5.02
C ALA A 71 -0.30 -5.61 -3.95
N ALA A 72 -1.31 -6.37 -3.48
CA ALA A 72 -2.19 -5.94 -2.40
C ALA A 72 -1.44 -5.71 -1.08
N THR A 73 -0.40 -6.51 -0.82
CA THR A 73 0.48 -6.36 0.34
C THR A 73 1.29 -5.07 0.24
N TYR A 74 1.77 -4.74 -0.96
CA TYR A 74 2.69 -3.64 -1.22
C TYR A 74 2.00 -2.29 -1.45
N HIS A 75 0.68 -2.28 -1.66
CA HIS A 75 -0.09 -1.07 -1.85
C HIS A 75 -0.17 -0.31 -0.53
N GLU A 76 0.67 0.70 -0.35
CA GLU A 76 0.75 1.42 0.91
C GLU A 76 -0.25 2.56 1.03
N PHE A 77 -0.78 2.68 2.25
CA PHE A 77 -1.81 3.65 2.62
C PHE A 77 -1.37 4.37 3.89
N ASN A 78 -1.04 5.65 3.77
CA ASN A 78 -0.52 6.42 4.90
C ASN A 78 -1.64 6.84 5.85
N VAL A 79 -1.95 5.99 6.82
CA VAL A 79 -2.92 6.26 7.88
C VAL A 79 -2.59 7.47 8.76
N ASN A 80 -1.35 7.97 8.75
CA ASN A 80 -0.99 9.17 9.50
C ASN A 80 -1.74 10.41 9.04
N THR A 81 -2.21 10.45 7.79
CA THR A 81 -2.95 11.61 7.29
C THR A 81 -4.27 11.85 8.03
N TYR A 82 -4.82 10.84 8.70
CA TYR A 82 -6.10 10.94 9.42
C TYR A 82 -5.95 11.40 10.87
N ILE A 83 -4.75 11.33 11.45
CA ILE A 83 -4.51 11.65 12.86
C ILE A 83 -3.74 12.96 13.08
N LYS A 84 -3.12 13.50 12.03
CA LYS A 84 -2.34 14.74 12.15
C LYS A 84 -3.26 15.95 12.15
N GLY A 85 -3.18 16.72 13.23
CA GLY A 85 -3.88 17.99 13.41
C GLY A 85 -2.99 19.19 13.08
N ARG A 86 -3.58 20.38 13.27
CA ARG A 86 -2.87 21.67 13.19
C ARG A 86 -2.39 22.07 14.60
N ASP A 87 -1.50 21.27 15.15
CA ASP A 87 -0.94 21.41 16.49
C ASP A 87 0.58 21.17 16.46
N GLU A 88 1.29 21.68 17.45
CA GLU A 88 2.76 21.64 17.49
C GLU A 88 3.29 20.19 17.48
N ASP A 89 2.64 19.27 18.19
CA ASP A 89 3.04 17.86 18.24
C ASP A 89 2.95 17.22 16.85
N SER A 90 1.87 17.47 16.12
CA SER A 90 1.65 17.02 14.74
C SER A 90 2.66 17.63 13.75
N MET A 91 3.13 18.85 14.01
CA MET A 91 4.15 19.53 13.19
C MET A 91 5.57 19.05 13.50
N MET A 92 5.83 18.51 14.69
CA MET A 92 7.13 17.93 15.05
C MET A 92 7.27 16.48 14.60
N LEU A 93 6.19 15.69 14.68
CA LEU A 93 6.23 14.27 14.33
C LEU A 93 5.99 14.08 12.84
N VAL A 94 6.89 13.38 12.12
CA VAL A 94 6.68 13.05 10.70
C VAL A 94 5.53 12.04 10.53
N GLY A 95 5.41 11.08 11.45
CA GLY A 95 4.32 10.12 11.52
C GLY A 95 4.66 8.96 12.46
N SER A 96 3.66 8.17 12.78
CA SER A 96 3.71 6.97 13.61
C SER A 96 3.21 5.75 12.82
N ASN A 97 3.73 4.58 13.16
CA ASN A 97 3.21 3.31 12.62
C ASN A 97 2.21 2.71 13.60
N GLY A 98 1.36 1.78 13.14
CA GLY A 98 0.40 1.12 14.03
C GLY A 98 -0.67 2.06 14.52
N VAL A 99 -1.10 3.02 13.69
CA VAL A 99 -2.13 3.98 14.09
C VAL A 99 -3.44 3.24 14.32
N ILE A 100 -3.98 3.36 15.53
CA ILE A 100 -5.28 2.79 15.88
C ILE A 100 -6.34 3.84 15.59
N LEU A 101 -7.08 3.63 14.50
CA LEU A 101 -8.27 4.41 14.18
C LEU A 101 -9.39 3.51 13.65
N PRO A 102 -10.66 3.88 13.85
CA PRO A 102 -11.77 3.20 13.21
C PRO A 102 -11.69 3.39 11.70
N VAL A 103 -11.99 2.33 10.97
CA VAL A 103 -12.02 2.35 9.52
C VAL A 103 -13.41 2.77 9.05
N THR A 104 -13.49 3.92 8.39
CA THR A 104 -14.73 4.51 7.86
C THR A 104 -14.75 4.43 6.33
N SER A 105 -15.91 4.73 5.74
CA SER A 105 -16.05 4.79 4.29
C SER A 105 -15.13 5.83 3.63
N SER A 106 -14.75 6.91 4.32
CA SER A 106 -13.76 7.87 3.82
C SER A 106 -12.37 7.25 3.61
N ILE A 107 -11.94 6.40 4.54
CA ILE A 107 -10.66 5.68 4.43
C ILE A 107 -10.70 4.69 3.26
N LEU A 108 -11.83 4.01 3.06
CA LEU A 108 -12.00 3.11 1.91
C LEU A 108 -11.95 3.88 0.58
N ILE A 109 -12.60 5.04 0.49
CA ILE A 109 -12.57 5.91 -0.71
C ILE A 109 -11.13 6.34 -1.00
N ASP A 110 -10.42 6.83 0.01
CA ASP A 110 -9.05 7.32 -0.17
C ASP A 110 -8.10 6.17 -0.55
N PHE A 111 -8.26 5.00 0.04
CA PHE A 111 -7.51 3.81 -0.35
C PHE A 111 -7.72 3.44 -1.82
N VAL A 112 -8.98 3.36 -2.27
CA VAL A 112 -9.30 3.03 -3.67
C VAL A 112 -8.80 4.12 -4.61
N SER A 113 -8.93 5.40 -4.23
CA SER A 113 -8.45 6.54 -5.01
C SER A 113 -6.94 6.51 -5.20
N LEU A 114 -6.20 6.20 -4.13
CA LEU A 114 -4.76 6.04 -4.18
C LEU A 114 -4.36 4.86 -5.07
N ASN A 115 -5.08 3.74 -5.02
CA ASN A 115 -4.83 2.60 -5.91
C ASN A 115 -5.05 2.95 -7.40
N LEU A 116 -6.12 3.69 -7.72
CA LEU A 116 -6.30 4.21 -9.08
C LEU A 116 -5.14 5.09 -9.50
N GLY A 117 -4.58 5.88 -8.56
CA GLY A 117 -3.41 6.72 -8.78
C GLY A 117 -2.12 5.96 -9.08
N GLU A 118 -2.06 4.63 -8.90
CA GLU A 118 -0.88 3.84 -9.32
C GLU A 118 -0.90 3.51 -10.82
N ASN A 119 -2.11 3.35 -11.38
CA ASN A 119 -2.30 2.91 -12.77
C ASN A 119 -2.68 4.08 -13.69
N TYR A 120 -3.30 5.13 -13.14
CA TYR A 120 -3.93 6.20 -13.90
C TYR A 120 -3.48 7.60 -13.47
N LEU A 121 -2.29 7.70 -12.86
CA LEU A 121 -1.75 8.96 -12.33
C LEU A 121 -1.75 10.11 -13.35
N PHE A 122 -1.41 9.81 -14.60
CA PHE A 122 -1.36 10.79 -15.69
C PHE A 122 -2.72 11.05 -16.34
N SER A 123 -3.72 10.22 -16.05
CA SER A 123 -5.03 10.23 -16.68
C SER A 123 -6.06 11.00 -15.87
N PHE A 124 -5.97 10.94 -14.54
CA PHE A 124 -6.97 11.48 -13.62
C PHE A 124 -6.31 12.27 -12.49
N LYS A 125 -6.87 13.43 -12.14
CA LYS A 125 -6.44 14.20 -10.96
C LYS A 125 -6.90 13.52 -9.67
N GLU A 126 -6.41 13.98 -8.53
CA GLU A 126 -6.77 13.43 -7.22
C GLU A 126 -8.30 13.46 -6.99
N GLU A 127 -8.95 14.57 -7.35
CA GLU A 127 -10.40 14.75 -7.17
C GLU A 127 -11.20 13.80 -8.05
N ASP A 128 -10.75 13.61 -9.30
CA ASP A 128 -11.36 12.68 -10.25
C ASP A 128 -11.30 11.25 -9.73
N ARG A 129 -10.15 10.83 -9.20
CA ARG A 129 -9.97 9.49 -8.64
C ARG A 129 -10.80 9.28 -7.38
N ALA A 130 -10.94 10.30 -6.53
CA ALA A 130 -11.80 10.23 -5.35
C ALA A 130 -13.28 10.06 -5.74
N GLU A 131 -13.75 10.78 -6.76
CA GLU A 131 -15.12 10.67 -7.27
C GLU A 131 -15.38 9.30 -7.94
N ILE A 132 -14.44 8.83 -8.77
CA ILE A 132 -14.51 7.47 -9.35
C ILE A 132 -14.60 6.43 -8.23
N SER A 133 -13.78 6.57 -7.19
CA SER A 133 -13.76 5.64 -6.06
C SER A 133 -15.09 5.59 -5.32
N LYS A 134 -15.68 6.75 -5.00
CA LYS A 134 -17.02 6.85 -4.41
C LYS A 134 -18.05 6.11 -5.25
N ARG A 135 -18.05 6.34 -6.56
CA ARG A 135 -18.99 5.70 -7.48
C ARG A 135 -18.79 4.19 -7.54
N ILE A 136 -17.56 3.70 -7.65
CA ILE A 136 -17.30 2.25 -7.67
C ILE A 136 -17.80 1.58 -6.38
N ILE A 137 -17.54 2.20 -5.22
CA ILE A 137 -17.90 1.65 -3.92
C ILE A 137 -19.44 1.62 -3.75
N PHE A 138 -20.10 2.76 -3.94
CA PHE A 138 -21.51 2.91 -3.57
C PHE A 138 -22.51 2.60 -4.70
N SER A 139 -22.08 2.44 -5.95
CA SER A 139 -22.98 2.04 -7.05
C SER A 139 -23.30 0.54 -7.07
N GLN A 140 -22.48 -0.29 -6.40
CA GLN A 140 -22.58 -1.74 -6.47
C GLN A 140 -23.09 -2.38 -5.18
N ILE A 141 -22.87 -1.72 -4.04
CA ILE A 141 -23.10 -2.27 -2.71
C ILE A 141 -23.81 -1.21 -1.85
N PRO A 142 -24.89 -1.57 -1.12
CA PRO A 142 -25.54 -0.65 -0.20
C PRO A 142 -24.57 -0.13 0.88
N ALA A 143 -24.66 1.16 1.21
CA ALA A 143 -23.79 1.79 2.21
C ALA A 143 -23.77 1.06 3.55
N SER A 144 -24.92 0.54 4.01
CA SER A 144 -25.01 -0.23 5.26
C SER A 144 -24.17 -1.51 5.26
N TYR A 145 -24.03 -2.17 4.11
CA TYR A 145 -23.19 -3.36 3.98
C TYR A 145 -21.71 -3.00 3.99
N ILE A 146 -21.34 -1.86 3.38
CA ILE A 146 -19.99 -1.34 3.44
C ILE A 146 -19.62 -0.99 4.88
N ASP A 147 -20.48 -0.29 5.61
CA ASP A 147 -20.22 0.09 7.00
C ASP A 147 -20.08 -1.15 7.92
N ASP A 148 -20.93 -2.17 7.74
CA ASP A 148 -20.81 -3.45 8.46
C ASP A 148 -19.49 -4.14 8.13
N ALA A 149 -19.11 -4.23 6.85
CA ALA A 149 -17.84 -4.83 6.44
C ALA A 149 -16.64 -4.08 7.04
N LEU A 150 -16.66 -2.73 7.01
CA LEU A 150 -15.58 -1.89 7.54
C LEU A 150 -15.44 -1.98 9.07
N SER A 151 -16.50 -2.34 9.79
CA SER A 151 -16.45 -2.52 11.26
C SER A 151 -15.45 -3.59 11.72
N TYR A 152 -15.07 -4.53 10.84
CA TYR A 152 -14.09 -5.57 11.12
C TYR A 152 -12.64 -5.16 10.88
N PHE A 153 -12.40 -3.92 10.43
CA PHE A 153 -11.09 -3.40 10.08
C PHE A 153 -10.62 -2.36 11.10
N THR A 154 -9.31 -2.31 11.29
CA THR A 154 -8.64 -1.29 12.11
C THR A 154 -7.54 -0.62 11.30
N GLY A 155 -7.12 0.58 11.70
CA GLY A 155 -5.98 1.28 11.06
C GLY A 155 -4.72 0.42 10.97
N ALA A 156 -4.48 -0.46 11.96
CA ALA A 156 -3.35 -1.40 11.95
C ALA A 156 -3.40 -2.38 10.77
N ASP A 157 -4.56 -2.65 10.17
CA ASP A 157 -4.68 -3.52 8.99
C ASP A 157 -3.98 -2.94 7.74
N PHE A 158 -3.64 -1.65 7.81
CA PHE A 158 -2.98 -0.89 6.77
C PHE A 158 -1.55 -0.51 7.13
N ASP A 159 -0.98 -1.11 8.19
CA ASP A 159 0.42 -0.94 8.54
C ASP A 159 1.33 -1.33 7.37
N PHE A 160 2.43 -0.58 7.23
CA PHE A 160 3.33 -0.76 6.10
C PHE A 160 4.00 -2.13 6.15
N PHE A 161 4.10 -2.77 4.99
CA PHE A 161 4.74 -4.07 4.86
C PHE A 161 6.23 -4.06 5.26
N SER A 162 6.87 -2.88 5.23
CA SER A 162 8.25 -2.65 5.66
C SER A 162 8.55 -3.21 7.06
N TYR A 163 7.65 -3.01 8.01
CA TYR A 163 7.82 -3.48 9.40
C TYR A 163 7.64 -4.98 9.54
N ASN A 164 6.70 -5.52 8.79
CA ASN A 164 6.37 -6.92 8.80
C ASN A 164 7.49 -7.77 8.20
N LEU A 165 8.05 -7.38 7.04
CA LEU A 165 9.10 -8.19 6.39
C LEU A 165 10.38 -8.26 7.25
N ALA A 166 10.82 -7.15 7.82
CA ALA A 166 11.99 -7.14 8.69
C ALA A 166 11.81 -8.03 9.93
N SER A 167 10.60 -8.11 10.46
CA SER A 167 10.26 -8.98 11.59
C SER A 167 10.23 -10.45 11.15
N LEU A 168 9.62 -10.76 10.02
CA LEU A 168 9.60 -12.10 9.43
C LEU A 168 11.02 -12.65 9.20
N LEU A 169 11.92 -11.85 8.62
CA LEU A 169 13.32 -12.27 8.40
C LEU A 169 14.09 -12.57 9.69
N ALA A 170 13.75 -11.90 10.80
CA ALA A 170 14.37 -12.17 12.10
C ALA A 170 13.81 -13.43 12.78
N LEU A 171 12.58 -13.82 12.45
CA LEU A 171 11.92 -15.01 12.99
C LEU A 171 12.28 -16.30 12.24
N ASP A 172 12.83 -16.18 11.03
CA ASP A 172 13.21 -17.30 10.16
C ASP A 172 14.45 -18.03 10.69
N ASN A 173 14.27 -18.71 11.82
CA ASN A 173 15.35 -19.28 12.61
C ASN A 173 15.82 -20.65 12.13
N LYS A 174 15.34 -21.17 10.98
CA LYS A 174 15.61 -22.58 10.59
C LYS A 174 15.82 -22.87 9.11
N ASN A 175 15.18 -22.18 8.18
CA ASN A 175 15.39 -22.41 6.74
C ASN A 175 15.34 -21.08 5.98
N PRO A 176 16.49 -20.55 5.53
CA PRO A 176 16.54 -19.23 4.94
C PRO A 176 15.64 -19.14 3.71
N VAL A 177 14.82 -18.09 3.65
CA VAL A 177 14.04 -17.74 2.46
C VAL A 177 14.95 -17.68 1.22
N PRO A 178 14.58 -18.30 0.08
CA PRO A 178 15.40 -18.25 -1.12
C PRO A 178 15.69 -16.82 -1.59
N ASP A 179 16.95 -16.54 -1.93
CA ASP A 179 17.40 -15.23 -2.45
C ASP A 179 16.54 -14.74 -3.63
N LYS A 180 16.09 -15.64 -4.50
CA LYS A 180 15.23 -15.27 -5.64
C LYS A 180 13.88 -14.72 -5.18
N ALA A 181 13.30 -15.28 -4.12
CA ALA A 181 12.04 -14.80 -3.56
C ALA A 181 12.25 -13.43 -2.88
N LEU A 182 13.29 -13.30 -2.05
CA LEU A 182 13.63 -12.04 -1.39
C LEU A 182 13.94 -10.93 -2.40
N GLU A 183 14.77 -11.20 -3.41
CA GLU A 183 15.08 -10.23 -4.46
C GLU A 183 13.80 -9.71 -5.13
N ARG A 184 12.86 -10.59 -5.44
CA ARG A 184 11.59 -10.22 -6.07
C ARG A 184 10.73 -9.35 -5.16
N ILE A 185 10.56 -9.75 -3.90
CA ILE A 185 9.79 -8.98 -2.90
C ILE A 185 10.40 -7.59 -2.71
N ILE A 186 11.72 -7.52 -2.52
CA ILE A 186 12.45 -6.27 -2.26
C ILE A 186 12.33 -5.32 -3.46
N ARG A 187 12.53 -5.82 -4.68
CA ARG A 187 12.43 -4.99 -5.90
C ARG A 187 11.01 -4.52 -6.16
N ASP A 188 10.02 -5.40 -6.03
CA ASP A 188 8.62 -5.05 -6.24
C ASP A 188 8.17 -4.01 -5.20
N TYR A 189 8.46 -4.23 -3.92
CA TYR A 189 8.09 -3.27 -2.87
C TYR A 189 8.85 -1.95 -2.97
N HIS A 190 10.15 -1.97 -3.30
CA HIS A 190 10.92 -0.77 -3.60
C HIS A 190 10.25 0.07 -4.69
N ARG A 191 9.87 -0.57 -5.81
CA ARG A 191 9.18 0.09 -6.91
C ARG A 191 7.86 0.72 -6.45
N MET A 192 7.05 0.00 -5.66
CA MET A 192 5.78 0.52 -5.14
C MET A 192 5.99 1.75 -4.25
N LEU A 193 6.97 1.72 -3.35
CA LEU A 193 7.28 2.87 -2.49
C LEU A 193 7.80 4.08 -3.29
N VAL A 194 8.57 3.86 -4.36
CA VAL A 194 8.98 4.94 -5.28
C VAL A 194 7.77 5.55 -5.99
N ILE A 195 6.89 4.73 -6.55
CA ILE A 195 5.64 5.19 -7.20
C ILE A 195 4.80 6.02 -6.22
N TYR A 196 4.66 5.53 -4.98
CA TYR A 196 3.90 6.26 -3.96
C TYR A 196 4.50 7.65 -3.69
N ARG A 197 5.81 7.76 -3.47
CA ARG A 197 6.44 9.08 -3.25
C ARG A 197 6.30 10.02 -4.43
N GLN A 198 6.35 9.51 -5.65
CA GLN A 198 6.17 10.33 -6.85
C GLN A 198 4.74 10.80 -7.03
N ARG A 199 3.76 9.92 -6.79
CA ARG A 199 2.34 10.28 -6.76
C ARG A 199 2.10 11.45 -5.81
N LEU A 200 2.63 11.38 -4.59
CA LEU A 200 2.50 12.48 -3.62
C LEU A 200 2.98 13.82 -4.21
N VAL A 201 4.16 13.83 -4.86
CA VAL A 201 4.70 15.05 -5.50
C VAL A 201 3.84 15.52 -6.67
N MET A 202 3.35 14.58 -7.49
CA MET A 202 2.54 14.90 -8.66
C MET A 202 1.14 15.39 -8.32
N ASP A 203 0.53 14.87 -7.25
CA ASP A 203 -0.79 15.28 -6.78
C ASP A 203 -0.75 16.70 -6.17
N ASN A 204 0.37 17.10 -5.54
CA ASN A 204 0.52 18.44 -4.99
C ASN A 204 1.90 19.07 -5.27
N PRO A 205 2.21 19.45 -6.52
CA PRO A 205 3.54 19.96 -6.88
C PRO A 205 3.94 21.20 -6.09
N THR A 206 2.98 22.09 -5.84
CA THR A 206 3.19 23.33 -5.08
C THR A 206 3.74 23.02 -3.69
N ALA A 207 3.08 22.14 -2.93
CA ALA A 207 3.51 21.81 -1.56
C ALA A 207 4.94 21.22 -1.48
N TYR A 208 5.40 20.53 -2.53
CA TYR A 208 6.76 19.96 -2.57
C TYR A 208 7.81 20.88 -3.20
N SER A 209 7.39 21.99 -3.80
CA SER A 209 8.28 23.07 -4.26
C SER A 209 8.39 24.24 -3.28
N SER A 210 7.44 24.37 -2.35
CA SER A 210 7.38 25.46 -1.36
C SER A 210 8.26 25.19 -0.14
N ASP A 211 8.88 26.24 0.39
CA ASP A 211 9.59 26.22 1.66
C ASP A 211 8.61 26.60 2.81
N PRO A 212 8.38 25.73 3.82
CA PRO A 212 7.52 26.08 4.94
C PRO A 212 8.04 27.26 5.77
N TYR A 213 9.33 27.60 5.70
CA TYR A 213 9.87 28.77 6.41
C TYR A 213 9.50 30.11 5.77
N ASP A 214 8.92 30.10 4.56
CA ASP A 214 8.36 31.30 3.92
C ASP A 214 6.97 31.68 4.47
N LEU A 215 6.36 30.81 5.29
CA LEU A 215 5.04 31.01 5.88
C LEU A 215 5.15 31.39 7.36
N GLU A 216 4.13 32.08 7.88
CA GLU A 216 4.02 32.33 9.31
C GLU A 216 3.95 31.00 10.07
N TYR A 217 4.85 30.81 11.04
CA TYR A 217 4.92 29.60 11.84
C TYR A 217 3.57 29.30 12.50
N MET A 218 3.11 28.05 12.38
CA MET A 218 1.80 27.59 12.88
C MET A 218 0.55 28.23 12.26
N SER A 219 0.70 29.00 11.17
CA SER A 219 -0.46 29.36 10.33
C SER A 219 -1.14 28.09 9.77
N PRO A 220 -2.44 28.15 9.42
CA PRO A 220 -3.12 27.06 8.73
C PRO A 220 -2.38 26.57 7.48
N GLU A 221 -1.87 27.51 6.69
CA GLU A 221 -1.12 27.25 5.46
C GLU A 221 0.21 26.55 5.75
N PHE A 222 0.93 27.00 6.79
CA PHE A 222 2.13 26.32 7.27
C PHE A 222 1.83 24.88 7.66
N CYS A 223 0.77 24.66 8.45
CA CYS A 223 0.44 23.34 8.95
C CYS A 223 0.07 22.39 7.81
N ASP A 224 -0.76 22.83 6.87
CA ASP A 224 -1.19 22.02 5.73
C ASP A 224 -0.01 21.68 4.79
N LEU A 225 0.91 22.64 4.61
CA LEU A 225 2.15 22.44 3.86
C LEU A 225 3.04 21.40 4.54
N VAL A 226 3.28 21.53 5.85
CA VAL A 226 4.11 20.59 6.64
C VAL A 226 3.47 19.20 6.66
N ILE A 227 2.17 19.09 6.86
CA ILE A 227 1.44 17.81 6.77
C ILE A 227 1.67 17.16 5.40
N SER A 228 1.53 17.92 4.32
CA SER A 228 1.76 17.44 2.96
C SER A 228 3.19 16.94 2.78
N GLN A 229 4.19 17.72 3.21
CA GLN A 229 5.60 17.33 3.12
C GLN A 229 5.93 16.10 3.99
N HIS A 230 5.32 16.00 5.17
CA HIS A 230 5.47 14.87 6.09
C HIS A 230 5.01 13.56 5.48
N ARG A 231 3.97 13.55 4.62
CA ARG A 231 3.54 12.33 3.91
C ARG A 231 4.70 11.69 3.13
N ARG A 232 5.43 12.48 2.35
CA ARG A 232 6.57 11.98 1.56
C ARG A 232 7.76 11.61 2.43
N LYS A 233 8.08 12.43 3.45
CA LYS A 233 9.16 12.13 4.41
C LYS A 233 8.90 10.81 5.15
N PHE A 234 7.65 10.56 5.53
CA PHE A 234 7.25 9.33 6.20
C PHE A 234 7.47 8.09 5.33
N VAL A 235 7.03 8.14 4.06
CA VAL A 235 7.24 7.03 3.11
C VAL A 235 8.73 6.83 2.82
N LEU A 236 9.52 7.90 2.73
CA LEU A 236 10.98 7.82 2.54
C LEU A 236 11.68 7.17 3.74
N GLY A 237 11.34 7.59 4.96
CA GLY A 237 11.87 7.00 6.20
C GLY A 237 11.51 5.53 6.35
N ASN A 238 10.28 5.17 6.00
CA ASN A 238 9.84 3.78 5.92
C ASN A 238 10.67 2.95 4.94
N HIS A 239 10.94 3.50 3.76
CA HIS A 239 11.68 2.83 2.70
C HIS A 239 13.17 2.65 3.06
N SER A 240 13.81 3.68 3.60
CA SER A 240 15.21 3.58 4.03
C SER A 240 15.35 2.63 5.21
N GLY A 241 14.44 2.71 6.19
CA GLY A 241 14.38 1.80 7.33
C GLY A 241 14.19 0.34 6.88
N PHE A 242 13.28 0.10 5.95
CA PHE A 242 13.07 -1.22 5.33
C PHE A 242 14.35 -1.83 4.75
N LEU A 243 15.03 -1.11 3.86
CA LEU A 243 16.25 -1.60 3.21
C LEU A 243 17.37 -1.79 4.24
N GLY A 244 17.50 -0.86 5.19
CA GLY A 244 18.49 -0.93 6.27
C GLY A 244 18.29 -2.14 7.18
N GLU A 245 17.04 -2.44 7.56
CA GLU A 245 16.73 -3.60 8.40
C GLU A 245 16.99 -4.93 7.68
N ILE A 246 16.69 -5.03 6.38
CA ILE A 246 17.04 -6.22 5.60
C ILE A 246 18.55 -6.43 5.57
N ILE A 247 19.34 -5.37 5.34
CA ILE A 247 20.81 -5.44 5.31
C ILE A 247 21.35 -5.98 6.64
N LYS A 248 20.80 -5.53 7.76
CA LYS A 248 21.23 -5.98 9.10
C LYS A 248 20.88 -7.44 9.38
N LYS A 249 19.75 -7.92 8.85
CA LYS A 249 19.17 -9.22 9.23
C LYS A 249 19.45 -10.33 8.22
N THR A 250 19.76 -10.01 6.98
CA THR A 250 20.06 -11.02 5.96
C THR A 250 21.47 -11.57 6.09
N SER A 251 21.63 -12.88 5.93
CA SER A 251 22.93 -13.54 5.76
C SER A 251 23.41 -13.55 4.30
N SER A 252 22.55 -13.17 3.34
CA SER A 252 22.87 -13.20 1.92
C SER A 252 23.63 -11.94 1.49
N ALA A 253 24.89 -12.11 1.09
CA ALA A 253 25.69 -11.05 0.49
C ALA A 253 25.05 -10.47 -0.78
N LYS A 254 24.33 -11.31 -1.55
CA LYS A 254 23.61 -10.88 -2.75
C LYS A 254 22.48 -9.92 -2.39
N ILE A 255 21.63 -10.30 -1.43
CA ILE A 255 20.51 -9.47 -0.98
C ILE A 255 21.00 -8.17 -0.34
N SER A 256 22.05 -8.24 0.48
CA SER A 256 22.68 -7.06 1.07
C SER A 256 23.21 -6.09 0.00
N LYS A 257 23.87 -6.60 -1.05
CA LYS A 257 24.35 -5.77 -2.17
C LYS A 257 23.20 -5.06 -2.91
N ILE A 258 22.09 -5.78 -3.17
CA ILE A 258 20.90 -5.21 -3.80
C ILE A 258 20.32 -4.09 -2.94
N CYS A 259 20.13 -4.34 -1.64
CA CYS A 259 19.55 -3.35 -0.73
C CYS A 259 20.43 -2.10 -0.62
N ASN A 260 21.76 -2.25 -0.52
CA ASN A 260 22.69 -1.14 -0.50
C ASN A 260 22.63 -0.31 -1.80
N PHE A 261 22.55 -0.97 -2.96
CA PHE A 261 22.40 -0.29 -4.24
C PHE A 261 21.10 0.53 -4.29
N LEU A 262 19.97 -0.05 -3.88
CA LEU A 262 18.68 0.64 -3.84
C LEU A 262 18.66 1.78 -2.82
N LEU A 263 19.28 1.58 -1.66
CA LEU A 263 19.37 2.58 -0.58
C LEU A 263 20.15 3.82 -1.04
N ASN A 264 21.28 3.62 -1.72
CA ASN A 264 22.09 4.70 -2.29
C ASN A 264 21.35 5.45 -3.42
N GLY A 265 20.37 4.81 -4.06
CA GLY A 265 19.56 5.39 -5.12
C GLY A 265 18.33 6.17 -4.64
N LEU A 266 17.98 6.12 -3.34
CA LEU A 266 16.73 6.73 -2.83
C LEU A 266 16.65 8.24 -3.01
N SER A 267 17.78 8.94 -3.12
CA SER A 267 17.80 10.39 -3.36
C SER A 267 17.70 10.76 -4.84
N LYS A 268 17.87 9.78 -5.74
CA LYS A 268 17.95 9.96 -7.21
C LYS A 268 16.84 9.17 -7.90
N GLU A 269 15.63 9.23 -7.36
CA GLU A 269 14.50 8.43 -7.82
C GLU A 269 14.16 8.78 -9.27
N GLY A 270 14.56 7.91 -10.20
CA GLY A 270 14.01 7.93 -11.55
C GLY A 270 12.51 7.61 -11.47
N VAL A 271 11.70 8.30 -12.27
CA VAL A 271 10.30 7.95 -12.47
C VAL A 271 10.25 6.54 -13.07
N PRO A 272 9.78 5.50 -12.36
CA PRO A 272 9.49 4.25 -13.02
C PRO A 272 8.38 4.57 -14.01
N MET A 273 8.64 4.28 -15.29
CA MET A 273 7.66 4.49 -16.34
C MET A 273 6.34 3.84 -15.91
N PRO A 274 5.19 4.53 -16.07
CA PRO A 274 3.89 3.91 -15.83
C PRO A 274 3.83 2.58 -16.59
N GLN A 275 3.12 1.60 -16.02
CA GLN A 275 2.93 0.35 -16.75
C GLN A 275 2.32 0.68 -18.11
N TYR A 276 2.80 0.00 -19.13
CA TYR A 276 2.27 0.12 -20.48
C TYR A 276 0.75 -0.08 -20.43
N ILE A 277 0.03 0.98 -20.77
CA ILE A 277 -1.41 0.94 -20.94
C ILE A 277 -1.65 0.17 -22.24
N PRO A 278 -2.38 -0.95 -22.23
CA PRO A 278 -2.66 -1.69 -23.46
C PRO A 278 -3.22 -0.77 -24.55
N ASP A 279 -2.80 -0.95 -25.81
CA ASP A 279 -3.15 -0.06 -26.95
C ASP A 279 -4.67 0.21 -27.08
N HIS A 280 -5.51 -0.76 -26.71
CA HIS A 280 -6.96 -0.60 -26.76
C HIS A 280 -7.50 0.38 -25.72
N ILE A 281 -6.83 0.53 -24.57
CA ILE A 281 -7.15 1.55 -23.55
C ILE A 281 -6.49 2.88 -23.95
N GLU A 282 -5.27 2.85 -24.48
CA GLU A 282 -4.57 4.07 -24.91
C GLU A 282 -5.29 4.77 -26.08
N SER A 283 -5.75 4.01 -27.07
CA SER A 283 -6.57 4.53 -28.18
C SER A 283 -7.90 5.11 -27.70
N TRP A 284 -8.49 4.55 -26.64
CA TRP A 284 -9.70 5.08 -26.01
C TRP A 284 -9.42 6.42 -25.30
N MET A 285 -8.29 6.54 -24.59
CA MET A 285 -7.89 7.77 -23.90
C MET A 285 -7.48 8.92 -24.83
N ARG A 286 -6.98 8.62 -26.03
CA ARG A 286 -6.56 9.62 -27.03
C ARG A 286 -7.70 10.08 -27.95
N ASN A 287 -8.90 9.55 -27.80
CA ASN A 287 -10.05 9.94 -28.60
C ASN A 287 -10.58 11.29 -28.12
N ASP A 288 -10.64 12.29 -29.02
CA ASP A 288 -11.06 13.67 -28.73
C ASP A 288 -12.44 13.78 -28.06
N ALA A 289 -13.31 12.77 -28.19
CA ALA A 289 -14.58 12.70 -27.46
C ALA A 289 -14.41 12.57 -25.92
N TYR A 290 -13.24 12.10 -25.47
CA TYR A 290 -12.85 11.86 -24.08
C TYR A 290 -11.63 12.71 -23.65
N VAL A 291 -10.94 13.36 -24.59
CA VAL A 291 -9.87 14.34 -24.30
C VAL A 291 -10.50 15.55 -23.63
N ARG A 292 -10.37 15.58 -22.30
CA ARG A 292 -10.63 16.74 -21.41
C ARG A 292 -11.93 17.49 -21.73
N LYS A 293 -13.07 16.86 -21.47
CA LYS A 293 -14.19 17.64 -20.93
C LYS A 293 -13.74 18.21 -19.58
N GLU A 294 -14.05 19.47 -19.26
CA GLU A 294 -13.77 20.07 -17.93
C GLU A 294 -14.35 19.24 -16.77
N LYS A 295 -15.32 18.37 -17.07
CA LYS A 295 -15.84 17.32 -16.19
C LYS A 295 -15.77 15.97 -16.88
N ILE A 296 -15.18 14.98 -16.21
CA ILE A 296 -15.21 13.59 -16.64
C ILE A 296 -16.67 13.11 -16.66
N ASP A 297 -17.08 12.48 -17.76
CA ASP A 297 -18.37 11.82 -17.84
C ASP A 297 -18.31 10.48 -17.09
N LEU A 298 -18.82 10.49 -15.86
CA LEU A 298 -18.83 9.33 -14.96
C LEU A 298 -20.15 8.56 -15.01
N SER A 299 -21.03 8.87 -15.96
CA SER A 299 -22.35 8.21 -16.09
C SER A 299 -22.27 6.71 -16.34
N ILE A 300 -21.14 6.20 -16.84
CA ILE A 300 -20.88 4.76 -16.97
C ILE A 300 -20.90 4.00 -15.64
N PHE A 301 -20.65 4.70 -14.52
CA PHE A 301 -20.73 4.14 -13.17
C PHE A 301 -22.12 4.29 -12.55
N ASP A 302 -22.99 5.09 -13.16
CA ASP A 302 -24.37 5.27 -12.73
C ASP A 302 -25.19 4.10 -13.28
N ARG A 303 -25.07 2.92 -12.65
CA ARG A 303 -26.03 1.84 -12.90
C ARG A 303 -27.39 2.36 -12.45
N ARG A 304 -28.28 2.60 -13.42
CA ARG A 304 -29.70 2.84 -13.14
C ARG A 304 -30.16 1.72 -12.22
N ALA A 305 -30.60 2.07 -11.01
CA ALA A 305 -31.30 1.15 -10.14
C ALA A 305 -32.44 0.55 -10.96
N SER A 306 -32.29 -0.71 -11.34
CA SER A 306 -33.32 -1.55 -11.96
C SER A 306 -33.84 -2.51 -10.92
#